data_AF-A0A3B9UGC6-F1
#
_entry.id   AF-A0A3B9UGC6-F1
#
_cell.length_a   1.000
_cell.length_b   1.000
_cell.length_c   1.000
_cell.angle_alpha   90.00
_cell.angle_beta   90.00
_cell.angle_gamma   90.00
#
_symmetry.space_group_name_H-M   'P 1'
#
loop_
_entity.id
_entity.type
_entity.pdbx_description
1 polymer ?
#
loop_
_entity_poly.entity_id
_entity_poly.type
_entity_poly.pdbx_seq_one_letter_code
_entity_poly.pdbx_strand_id
1 'polypeptide(L)'
;WVRTFRSNRFIALNDGSTGSNVQCVVDFERTPEDVLKRITTGAAVEVRGLLVASQGSGQAVEIQVQEVVVHGDSSPEEYPLQPKRHSLEFLREIAHLRPRTATFSAVFRIRHEAQYAVHQFFHEHGFYHWATPIITSSDAEGAGEMFRVTSLPADNPPRTESGEVDYSEDFFGQSTNLTVSGQLEGELGAMALGKIYTFGPTFRAENSNTTRHLSEFWMIEPEMAFYTLEDNMQLAEDFAKHIIRHVLDRCADDLAVLDQRLQQEEQSKPAAQRQPMGLVEKLNFVVNNPFVRCS
;
A
#
# COMPACT_ATOMS: atom_id res chain seq x y z
N TRP A 1 -18.47 3.62 -7.76
CA TRP A 1 -19.23 2.51 -7.16
C TRP A 1 -20.12 2.99 -6.03
N VAL A 2 -21.29 2.40 -5.90
CA VAL A 2 -22.25 2.69 -4.81
C VAL A 2 -21.70 2.17 -3.48
N ARG A 3 -21.57 3.06 -2.50
CA ARG A 3 -21.22 2.72 -1.11
C ARG A 3 -22.43 2.36 -0.28
N THR A 4 -23.48 3.16 -0.41
CA THR A 4 -24.79 2.94 0.20
C THR A 4 -25.86 3.60 -0.65
N PHE A 5 -27.06 3.03 -0.67
CA PHE A 5 -28.24 3.66 -1.21
C PHE A 5 -29.32 3.70 -0.13
N ARG A 6 -29.78 4.91 0.24
CA ARG A 6 -30.70 5.11 1.38
C ARG A 6 -31.99 5.76 0.91
N SER A 7 -33.12 5.29 1.46
CA SER A 7 -34.45 5.85 1.23
C SER A 7 -34.85 5.96 -0.24
N ASN A 8 -34.31 5.09 -1.11
CA ASN A 8 -34.41 5.16 -2.57
C ASN A 8 -34.04 6.53 -3.17
N ARG A 9 -33.28 7.35 -2.44
CA ARG A 9 -33.05 8.76 -2.76
C ARG A 9 -31.58 9.14 -2.71
N PHE A 10 -30.83 8.66 -1.73
CA PHE A 10 -29.46 9.10 -1.49
C PHE A 10 -28.45 8.01 -1.84
N ILE A 11 -27.74 8.20 -2.95
CA ILE A 11 -26.59 7.37 -3.31
C ILE A 11 -25.35 8.02 -2.71
N ALA A 12 -24.60 7.30 -1.89
CA ALA A 12 -23.22 7.65 -1.58
C ALA A 12 -22.33 6.99 -2.63
N LEU A 13 -21.73 7.79 -3.50
CA LEU A 13 -20.88 7.32 -4.59
C LEU A 13 -19.41 7.58 -4.27
N ASN A 14 -18.55 6.60 -4.57
CA ASN A 14 -17.11 6.75 -4.43
C ASN A 14 -16.41 6.11 -5.62
N ASP A 15 -15.41 6.80 -6.14
CA ASP A 15 -14.61 6.41 -7.30
C ASP A 15 -13.18 5.98 -6.91
N GLY A 16 -12.81 6.11 -5.63
CA GLY A 16 -11.49 5.76 -5.10
C GLY A 16 -10.46 6.90 -5.11
N SER A 17 -10.76 8.03 -5.77
CA SER A 17 -9.86 9.20 -5.84
C SER A 17 -9.63 9.85 -4.48
N THR A 18 -10.62 9.77 -3.59
CA THR A 18 -10.59 10.29 -2.22
C THR A 18 -11.32 9.32 -1.27
N GLY A 19 -11.08 9.46 0.03
CA GLY A 19 -11.85 8.79 1.08
C GLY A 19 -13.30 9.28 1.18
N SER A 20 -13.56 10.51 0.70
CA SER A 20 -14.89 11.12 0.72
C SER A 20 -15.84 10.52 -0.32
N ASN A 21 -17.12 10.47 0.01
CA ASN A 21 -18.16 10.10 -0.95
C ASN A 21 -18.82 11.36 -1.51
N VAL A 22 -19.21 11.34 -2.78
CA VAL A 22 -20.15 12.33 -3.31
C VAL A 22 -21.58 11.83 -3.10
N GLN A 23 -22.45 12.68 -2.56
CA GLN A 23 -23.87 12.38 -2.45
C GLN A 23 -24.55 12.66 -3.79
N CYS A 24 -25.32 11.69 -4.28
CA CYS A 24 -26.20 11.86 -5.43
C CYS A 24 -27.66 11.71 -4.97
N VAL A 25 -28.47 12.73 -5.24
CA VAL A 25 -29.89 12.80 -4.87
C VAL A 25 -30.73 12.40 -6.08
N VAL A 26 -31.32 11.22 -6.00
CA VAL A 26 -32.19 10.64 -7.02
C VAL A 26 -33.64 11.04 -6.75
N ASP A 27 -34.33 11.49 -7.78
CA ASP A 27 -35.78 11.64 -7.76
C ASP A 27 -36.42 10.28 -8.06
N PHE A 28 -36.85 9.57 -7.02
CA PHE A 28 -37.44 8.23 -7.15
C PHE A 28 -38.80 8.23 -7.86
N GLU A 29 -39.50 9.37 -7.93
CA GLU A 29 -40.78 9.47 -8.66
C GLU A 29 -40.53 9.51 -10.17
N ARG A 30 -39.36 10.02 -10.58
CA ARG A 30 -38.97 10.17 -11.99
C ARG A 30 -38.01 9.08 -12.47
N THR A 31 -37.49 8.26 -11.57
CA THR A 31 -36.57 7.17 -11.89
C THR A 31 -37.33 5.83 -11.94
N PRO A 32 -37.21 5.05 -13.04
CA PRO A 32 -37.87 3.75 -13.14
C PRO A 32 -37.53 2.80 -11.98
N GLU A 33 -38.53 2.08 -11.48
CA GLU A 33 -38.38 1.20 -10.31
C GLU A 33 -37.38 0.07 -10.53
N ASP A 34 -37.31 -0.46 -11.76
CA ASP A 34 -36.35 -1.49 -12.18
C ASP A 34 -34.91 -0.97 -12.14
N VAL A 35 -34.68 0.31 -12.46
CA VAL A 35 -33.37 0.95 -12.30
C VAL A 35 -33.05 1.14 -10.81
N LEU A 36 -33.99 1.64 -10.01
CA LEU A 36 -33.78 1.84 -8.57
C LEU A 36 -33.37 0.55 -7.84
N LYS A 37 -33.97 -0.59 -8.20
CA LYS A 37 -33.64 -1.91 -7.63
C LYS A 37 -32.22 -2.38 -7.94
N ARG A 38 -31.62 -1.89 -9.02
CA ARG A 38 -30.25 -2.23 -9.43
C ARG A 38 -29.18 -1.37 -8.74
N ILE A 39 -29.57 -0.30 -8.05
CA ILE A 39 -28.66 0.58 -7.30
C ILE A 39 -28.38 -0.06 -5.93
N THR A 40 -27.55 -1.08 -5.91
CA THR A 40 -27.15 -1.82 -4.72
C THR A 40 -25.73 -1.47 -4.27
N THR A 41 -25.38 -1.76 -3.02
CA THR A 41 -23.99 -1.61 -2.52
C THR A 41 -23.04 -2.42 -3.40
N GLY A 42 -21.98 -1.78 -3.90
CA GLY A 42 -21.01 -2.39 -4.80
C GLY A 42 -21.32 -2.22 -6.29
N ALA A 43 -22.53 -1.79 -6.66
CA ALA A 43 -22.91 -1.56 -8.05
C ALA A 43 -22.03 -0.50 -8.72
N ALA A 44 -21.72 -0.72 -10.00
CA ALA A 44 -21.05 0.24 -10.86
C ALA A 44 -22.11 1.09 -11.56
N VAL A 45 -22.10 2.39 -11.27
CA VAL A 45 -23.08 3.34 -11.80
C VAL A 45 -22.38 4.56 -12.36
N GLU A 46 -22.96 5.11 -13.41
CA GLU A 46 -22.70 6.44 -13.94
C GLU A 46 -23.86 7.35 -13.54
N VAL A 47 -23.54 8.56 -13.07
CA VAL A 47 -24.51 9.55 -12.62
C VAL A 47 -24.26 10.85 -13.37
N ARG A 48 -25.31 11.39 -14.01
CA ARG A 48 -25.30 12.70 -14.65
C ARG A 48 -26.30 13.60 -13.94
N GLY A 49 -25.91 14.83 -13.63
CA GLY A 49 -26.74 15.73 -12.86
C GLY A 49 -26.09 17.08 -12.60
N LEU A 50 -26.80 17.93 -11.85
CA LEU A 50 -26.32 19.25 -11.48
C LEU A 50 -25.64 19.21 -10.11
N LEU A 51 -24.41 19.70 -10.03
CA LEU A 51 -23.72 19.93 -8.76
C LEU A 51 -24.30 21.17 -8.08
N VAL A 52 -24.83 21.01 -6.87
CA VAL A 52 -25.44 22.09 -6.09
C VAL A 52 -24.91 22.09 -4.67
N ALA A 53 -25.02 23.23 -3.98
CA ALA A 53 -24.80 23.29 -2.54
C ALA A 53 -25.81 22.36 -1.84
N SER A 54 -25.33 21.53 -0.93
CA SER A 54 -26.22 20.61 -0.21
C SER A 54 -27.09 21.37 0.78
N GLN A 55 -28.33 20.91 0.94
CA GLN A 55 -29.23 21.37 1.99
C GLN A 55 -28.98 20.66 3.34
N GLY A 56 -28.18 19.58 3.33
CA GLY A 56 -27.81 18.83 4.53
C GLY A 56 -26.51 19.34 5.15
N SER A 57 -26.35 19.16 6.47
CA SER A 57 -25.15 19.59 7.19
C SER A 57 -23.95 18.63 7.07
N GLY A 58 -24.13 17.46 6.45
CA GLY A 58 -23.11 16.40 6.38
C GLY A 58 -22.14 16.51 5.20
N GLN A 59 -22.40 17.40 4.24
CA GLN A 59 -21.61 17.56 3.03
C GLN A 59 -21.79 18.98 2.47
N ALA A 60 -20.76 19.51 1.82
CA ALA A 60 -20.83 20.86 1.24
C ALA A 60 -21.64 20.91 -0.06
N VAL A 61 -21.58 19.84 -0.85
CA VAL A 61 -22.19 19.75 -2.18
C VAL A 61 -22.84 18.40 -2.41
N GLU A 62 -23.79 18.34 -3.34
CA GLU A 62 -24.45 17.11 -3.79
C GLU A 62 -24.84 17.22 -5.27
N ILE A 63 -25.03 16.07 -5.91
CA ILE A 63 -25.45 15.98 -7.31
C ILE A 63 -26.95 15.73 -7.35
N GLN A 64 -27.73 16.65 -7.91
CA GLN A 64 -29.13 16.42 -8.25
C GLN A 64 -29.18 15.58 -9.53
N VAL A 65 -29.53 14.30 -9.40
CA VAL A 65 -29.43 13.31 -10.47
C VAL A 65 -30.49 13.58 -11.52
N GLN A 66 -30.05 13.73 -12.76
CA GLN A 66 -30.90 13.80 -13.95
C GLN A 66 -30.97 12.45 -14.66
N GLU A 67 -29.88 11.69 -14.64
CA GLU A 67 -29.78 10.38 -15.25
C GLU A 67 -28.83 9.49 -14.43
N VAL A 68 -29.21 8.23 -14.27
CA VAL A 68 -28.39 7.19 -13.66
C VAL A 68 -28.37 5.95 -14.55
N VAL A 69 -27.17 5.48 -14.88
CA VAL A 69 -26.94 4.29 -15.70
C VAL A 69 -26.20 3.26 -14.87
N VAL A 70 -26.76 2.04 -14.76
CA VAL A 70 -26.11 0.93 -14.06
C VAL A 70 -25.30 0.11 -15.06
N HIS A 71 -23.97 0.21 -14.97
CA HIS A 71 -23.01 -0.48 -15.82
C HIS A 71 -22.71 -1.91 -15.34
N GLY A 72 -22.84 -2.16 -14.04
CA GLY A 72 -22.61 -3.47 -13.45
C GLY A 72 -23.39 -3.64 -12.17
N ASP A 73 -24.22 -4.68 -12.14
CA ASP A 73 -25.02 -5.04 -10.98
C ASP A 73 -24.13 -5.63 -9.86
N SER A 74 -24.62 -5.56 -8.62
CA SER A 74 -23.98 -6.20 -7.48
C SER A 74 -25.04 -6.90 -6.64
N SER A 75 -24.93 -8.23 -6.52
CA SER A 75 -25.86 -9.01 -5.70
C SER A 75 -25.63 -8.70 -4.21
N PRO A 76 -26.65 -8.25 -3.47
CA PRO A 76 -26.54 -8.07 -2.02
C PRO A 76 -26.24 -9.36 -1.26
N GLU A 77 -26.55 -10.52 -1.84
CA GLU A 77 -26.31 -11.83 -1.21
C GLU A 77 -24.87 -12.32 -1.43
N GLU A 78 -24.28 -12.00 -2.59
CA GLU A 78 -22.95 -12.48 -2.97
C GLU A 78 -21.83 -11.47 -2.64
N TYR A 79 -22.14 -10.17 -2.60
CA TYR A 79 -21.12 -9.15 -2.40
C TYR A 79 -20.58 -9.18 -0.95
N PRO A 80 -19.30 -9.49 -0.72
CA PRO A 80 -18.81 -9.73 0.65
C PRO A 80 -18.67 -8.43 1.47
N LEU A 81 -18.49 -7.29 0.81
CA LEU A 81 -18.32 -5.98 1.45
C LEU A 81 -19.66 -5.29 1.75
N GLN A 82 -20.50 -5.99 2.51
CA GLN A 82 -21.73 -5.42 3.05
C GLN A 82 -21.43 -4.19 3.92
N PRO A 83 -22.37 -3.22 4.05
CA PRO A 83 -22.18 -1.97 4.80
C PRO A 83 -22.24 -2.19 6.32
N LYS A 84 -21.33 -3.04 6.81
CA LYS A 84 -21.12 -3.41 8.21
C LYS A 84 -19.63 -3.41 8.51
N ARG A 85 -19.27 -3.47 9.79
CA ARG A 85 -17.88 -3.64 10.20
C ARG A 85 -17.40 -5.04 9.83
N HIS A 86 -16.20 -5.11 9.27
CA HIS A 86 -15.48 -6.35 8.95
C HIS A 86 -14.17 -6.42 9.74
N SER A 87 -13.72 -7.62 10.10
CA SER A 87 -12.41 -7.82 10.72
C SER A 87 -11.28 -7.63 9.70
N LEU A 88 -10.07 -7.34 10.17
CA LEU A 88 -8.91 -7.23 9.27
C LEU A 88 -8.55 -8.60 8.69
N GLU A 89 -8.79 -9.68 9.43
CA GLU A 89 -8.59 -11.07 9.04
C GLU A 89 -9.46 -11.42 7.83
N PHE A 90 -10.77 -11.16 7.91
CA PHE A 90 -11.67 -11.35 6.78
C PHE A 90 -11.25 -10.52 5.55
N LEU A 91 -10.85 -9.26 5.76
CA LEU A 91 -10.39 -8.41 4.66
C LEU A 91 -9.09 -8.92 4.02
N ARG A 92 -8.26 -9.70 4.72
CA ARG A 92 -7.09 -10.37 4.12
C ARG A 92 -7.52 -11.52 3.20
N GLU A 93 -8.57 -12.27 3.55
CA GLU A 93 -9.11 -13.36 2.71
C GLU A 93 -9.68 -12.85 1.38
N ILE A 94 -10.23 -11.63 1.36
CA ILE A 94 -10.75 -10.96 0.16
C ILE A 94 -9.84 -9.82 -0.31
N ALA A 95 -8.53 -10.03 -0.33
CA ALA A 95 -7.53 -9.01 -0.67
C ALA A 95 -7.78 -8.31 -2.03
N HIS A 96 -8.40 -9.00 -2.98
CA HIS A 96 -8.78 -8.46 -4.30
C HIS A 96 -9.93 -7.43 -4.23
N LEU A 97 -10.74 -7.42 -3.16
CA LEU A 97 -11.84 -6.47 -2.95
C LEU A 97 -11.58 -5.46 -1.84
N ARG A 98 -10.71 -5.78 -0.85
CA ARG A 98 -10.46 -4.88 0.30
C ARG A 98 -10.06 -3.44 -0.07
N PRO A 99 -9.39 -3.11 -1.21
CA PRO A 99 -9.12 -1.71 -1.57
C PRO A 99 -10.39 -0.86 -1.70
N ARG A 100 -11.55 -1.49 -1.85
CA ARG A 100 -12.86 -0.81 -1.87
C ARG A 100 -13.37 -0.43 -0.48
N THR A 101 -12.66 -0.71 0.61
CA THR A 101 -13.04 -0.27 1.96
C THR A 101 -12.37 1.04 2.32
N ALA A 102 -12.98 1.84 3.22
CA ALA A 102 -12.41 3.13 3.65
C ALA A 102 -10.97 2.97 4.15
N THR A 103 -10.74 2.04 5.07
CA THR A 103 -9.42 1.76 5.66
C THR A 103 -8.37 1.43 4.61
N PHE A 104 -8.61 0.43 3.75
CA PHE A 104 -7.57 0.00 2.81
C PHE A 104 -7.40 0.98 1.65
N SER A 105 -8.46 1.69 1.23
CA SER A 105 -8.32 2.77 0.25
C SER A 105 -7.38 3.87 0.78
N ALA A 106 -7.52 4.26 2.04
CA ALA A 106 -6.64 5.22 2.70
C ALA A 106 -5.20 4.69 2.81
N VAL A 107 -5.02 3.42 3.22
CA VAL A 107 -3.69 2.77 3.27
C VAL A 107 -3.00 2.80 1.91
N PHE A 108 -3.71 2.48 0.82
CA PHE A 108 -3.11 2.43 -0.52
C PHE A 108 -2.82 3.82 -1.09
N ARG A 109 -3.66 4.83 -0.85
CA ARG A 109 -3.36 6.22 -1.22
C ARG A 109 -2.17 6.78 -0.44
N ILE A 110 -2.12 6.56 0.88
CA ILE A 110 -0.96 6.93 1.70
C ILE A 110 0.31 6.22 1.23
N ARG A 111 0.22 4.91 0.91
CA ARG A 111 1.36 4.17 0.35
C ARG A 111 1.84 4.81 -0.94
N HIS A 112 0.94 5.14 -1.87
CA HIS A 112 1.31 5.82 -3.12
C HIS A 112 2.07 7.13 -2.86
N GLU A 113 1.53 8.01 -2.02
CA GLU A 113 2.16 9.29 -1.69
C GLU A 113 3.52 9.11 -0.99
N ALA A 114 3.65 8.12 -0.10
CA ALA A 114 4.92 7.79 0.52
C ALA A 114 5.95 7.31 -0.51
N GLN A 115 5.55 6.46 -1.48
CA GLN A 115 6.44 6.01 -2.55
C GLN A 115 6.86 7.16 -3.47
N TYR A 116 5.94 8.08 -3.77
CA TYR A 116 6.25 9.29 -4.53
C TYR A 116 7.26 10.18 -3.78
N ALA A 117 7.06 10.39 -2.48
CA ALA A 117 7.97 11.15 -1.62
C ALA A 117 9.38 10.56 -1.56
N VAL A 118 9.50 9.22 -1.61
CA VAL A 118 10.81 8.54 -1.69
C VAL A 118 11.56 8.98 -2.94
N HIS A 119 10.92 8.90 -4.10
CA HIS A 119 11.52 9.29 -5.38
C HIS A 119 11.87 10.79 -5.39
N GLN A 120 10.96 11.62 -4.89
CA GLN A 120 11.18 13.07 -4.80
C GLN A 120 12.39 13.39 -3.92
N PHE A 121 12.46 12.83 -2.71
CA PHE A 121 13.58 13.03 -1.78
C PHE A 121 14.92 12.72 -2.44
N PHE A 122 15.07 11.51 -2.98
CA PHE A 122 16.35 11.09 -3.56
C PHE A 122 16.72 11.92 -4.80
N HIS A 123 15.74 12.25 -5.65
CA HIS A 123 15.98 13.13 -6.80
C HIS A 123 16.48 14.53 -6.37
N GLU A 124 15.80 15.17 -5.41
CA GLU A 124 16.16 16.50 -4.90
C GLU A 124 17.54 16.51 -4.22
N HIS A 125 17.96 15.38 -3.65
CA HIS A 125 19.28 15.22 -3.04
C HIS A 125 20.35 14.70 -4.01
N GLY A 126 20.05 14.63 -5.31
CA GLY A 126 21.02 14.29 -6.37
C GLY A 126 21.43 12.82 -6.40
N PHE A 127 20.55 11.91 -6.00
CA PHE A 127 20.72 10.47 -6.15
C PHE A 127 20.20 9.99 -7.50
N TYR A 128 20.78 8.91 -8.00
CA TYR A 128 20.27 8.18 -9.17
C TYR A 128 19.49 6.93 -8.75
N HIS A 129 18.32 6.72 -9.36
CA HIS A 129 17.62 5.45 -9.21
C HIS A 129 18.41 4.34 -9.91
N TRP A 130 18.84 3.33 -9.16
CA TRP A 130 19.64 2.22 -9.66
C TRP A 130 18.85 0.92 -9.52
N ALA A 131 18.39 0.38 -10.66
CA ALA A 131 17.63 -0.86 -10.69
C ALA A 131 18.57 -2.06 -10.61
N THR A 132 18.67 -2.67 -9.42
CA THR A 132 19.49 -3.85 -9.15
C THR A 132 18.81 -5.14 -9.64
N PRO A 133 19.60 -6.19 -9.96
CA PRO A 133 19.06 -7.47 -10.40
C PRO A 133 18.27 -8.16 -9.29
N ILE A 134 17.16 -8.81 -9.66
CA ILE A 134 16.33 -9.58 -8.72
C ILE A 134 16.77 -11.05 -8.66
N ILE A 135 17.16 -11.63 -9.79
CA ILE A 135 17.72 -12.98 -9.84
C ILE A 135 19.22 -12.89 -9.61
N THR A 136 19.72 -13.62 -8.63
CA THR A 136 21.12 -13.57 -8.20
C THR A 136 21.67 -14.96 -7.87
N SER A 137 22.98 -15.13 -8.05
CA SER A 137 23.74 -16.27 -7.53
C SER A 137 24.42 -15.95 -6.19
N SER A 138 24.26 -14.72 -5.68
CA SER A 138 24.91 -14.23 -4.48
C SER A 138 23.93 -14.09 -3.33
N ASP A 139 24.38 -14.44 -2.13
CA ASP A 139 23.66 -14.15 -0.88
C ASP A 139 24.27 -12.88 -0.25
N ALA A 140 23.53 -11.77 -0.33
CA ALA A 140 23.99 -10.47 0.17
C ALA A 140 23.96 -10.38 1.71
N GLU A 141 23.04 -11.09 2.38
CA GLU A 141 22.90 -11.05 3.85
C GLU A 141 23.61 -12.24 4.54
N GLY A 142 24.05 -13.25 3.77
CA GLY A 142 24.96 -14.32 4.20
C GLY A 142 24.41 -15.30 5.23
N ALA A 143 23.10 -15.24 5.52
CA ALA A 143 22.48 -15.99 6.61
C ALA A 143 21.00 -16.38 6.35
N GLY A 144 20.43 -16.01 5.21
CA GLY A 144 19.00 -16.17 4.94
C GLY A 144 18.67 -17.38 4.07
N GLU A 145 17.54 -18.03 4.34
CA GLU A 145 16.94 -18.93 3.36
C GLU A 145 16.45 -18.10 2.16
N MET A 146 16.93 -18.41 0.95
CA MET A 146 16.56 -17.73 -0.30
C MET A 146 15.62 -18.59 -1.15
N PHE A 147 14.72 -17.96 -1.92
CA PHE A 147 13.89 -18.70 -2.87
C PHE A 147 14.68 -19.03 -4.13
N ARG A 148 14.82 -20.32 -4.45
CA ARG A 148 15.47 -20.76 -5.68
C ARG A 148 14.63 -20.42 -6.91
N VAL A 149 15.28 -19.87 -7.93
CA VAL A 149 14.72 -19.63 -9.26
C VAL A 149 15.39 -20.61 -10.21
N THR A 150 14.60 -21.48 -10.83
CA THR A 150 15.11 -22.54 -11.70
C THR A 150 14.15 -22.83 -12.84
N SER A 151 14.71 -23.21 -13.99
CA SER A 151 13.98 -23.72 -15.16
C SER A 151 14.02 -25.25 -15.25
N LEU A 152 14.82 -25.90 -14.40
CA LEU A 152 14.93 -27.35 -14.34
C LEU A 152 13.60 -27.98 -13.88
N PRO A 153 13.25 -29.17 -14.39
CA PRO A 153 12.03 -29.85 -13.97
C PRO A 153 12.13 -30.26 -12.49
N ALA A 154 11.05 -30.06 -11.74
CA ALA A 154 10.98 -30.47 -10.34
C ALA A 154 11.11 -31.99 -10.19
N ASP A 155 10.47 -32.73 -11.11
CA ASP A 155 10.55 -34.18 -11.20
C ASP A 155 11.63 -34.56 -12.23
N ASN A 156 12.63 -35.33 -11.77
CA ASN A 156 13.78 -35.77 -12.58
C ASN A 156 14.62 -34.62 -13.22
N PRO A 157 15.19 -33.71 -12.42
CA PRO A 157 16.17 -32.75 -12.92
C PRO A 157 17.42 -33.47 -13.49
N PRO A 158 18.12 -32.86 -14.46
CA PRO A 158 19.38 -33.40 -14.97
C PRO A 158 20.37 -33.59 -13.82
N ARG A 159 21.21 -34.63 -13.95
CA ARG A 159 22.12 -35.06 -12.89
C ARG A 159 23.54 -35.15 -13.40
N THR A 160 24.48 -34.73 -12.55
CA THR A 160 25.90 -34.94 -12.76
C THR A 160 26.25 -36.44 -12.61
N GLU A 161 27.47 -36.82 -12.97
CA GLU A 161 27.99 -38.18 -12.73
C GLU A 161 27.98 -38.56 -11.23
N SER A 162 28.03 -37.58 -10.31
CA SER A 162 27.92 -37.80 -8.86
C SER A 162 26.48 -37.98 -8.37
N GLY A 163 25.47 -37.80 -9.23
CA GLY A 163 24.05 -37.91 -8.90
C GLY A 163 23.43 -36.63 -8.29
N GLU A 164 24.18 -35.55 -8.21
CA GLU A 164 23.69 -34.22 -7.80
C GLU A 164 22.92 -33.54 -8.94
N VAL A 165 22.11 -32.52 -8.64
CA VAL A 165 21.44 -31.74 -9.68
C VAL A 165 22.49 -30.99 -10.49
N ASP A 166 22.48 -31.15 -11.81
CA ASP A 166 23.38 -30.43 -12.70
C ASP A 166 22.82 -29.04 -13.02
N TYR A 167 23.24 -28.04 -12.24
CA TYR A 167 22.83 -26.66 -12.46
C TYR A 167 23.51 -26.00 -13.66
N SER A 168 24.52 -26.64 -14.29
CA SER A 168 25.07 -26.12 -15.53
C SER A 168 24.08 -26.22 -16.69
N GLU A 169 23.07 -27.09 -16.57
CA GLU A 169 21.94 -27.21 -17.49
C GLU A 169 20.76 -26.29 -17.15
N ASP A 170 20.81 -25.53 -16.05
CA ASP A 170 19.78 -24.53 -15.75
C ASP A 170 19.93 -23.29 -16.64
N PHE A 171 18.92 -22.42 -16.66
CA PHE A 171 18.82 -21.28 -17.57
C PHE A 171 20.04 -20.34 -17.51
N PHE A 172 20.59 -20.10 -16.31
CA PHE A 172 21.74 -19.24 -16.09
C PHE A 172 23.08 -20.01 -16.05
N GLY A 173 23.06 -21.33 -16.29
CA GLY A 173 24.24 -22.20 -16.19
C GLY A 173 24.81 -22.34 -14.77
N GLN A 174 24.05 -21.94 -13.75
CA GLN A 174 24.37 -22.07 -12.33
C GLN A 174 23.10 -21.95 -11.49
N SER A 175 23.21 -22.29 -10.20
CA SER A 175 22.10 -22.12 -9.26
C SER A 175 21.82 -20.62 -9.02
N THR A 176 20.54 -20.24 -9.09
CA THR A 176 20.10 -18.86 -8.89
C THR A 176 18.92 -18.77 -7.93
N ASN A 177 18.79 -17.61 -7.28
CA ASN A 177 17.79 -17.33 -6.27
C ASN A 177 17.18 -15.94 -6.47
N LEU A 178 16.07 -15.66 -5.78
CA LEU A 178 15.55 -14.31 -5.61
C LEU A 178 16.36 -13.57 -4.55
N THR A 179 16.74 -12.33 -4.85
CA THR A 179 17.60 -11.54 -3.97
C THR A 179 16.92 -11.18 -2.64
N VAL A 180 17.73 -11.18 -1.58
CA VAL A 180 17.36 -10.67 -0.26
C VAL A 180 17.62 -9.16 -0.14
N SER A 181 18.54 -8.61 -0.95
CA SER A 181 18.97 -7.20 -0.92
C SER A 181 19.73 -6.84 -2.21
N GLY A 182 19.56 -5.60 -2.69
CA GLY A 182 20.35 -5.05 -3.81
C GLY A 182 21.62 -4.34 -3.38
N GLN A 183 22.01 -4.40 -2.09
CA GLN A 183 23.07 -3.60 -1.51
C GLN A 183 24.42 -3.78 -2.23
N LEU A 184 24.84 -5.02 -2.49
CA LEU A 184 26.16 -5.29 -3.09
C LEU A 184 26.28 -4.70 -4.51
N GLU A 185 25.23 -4.82 -5.33
CA GLU A 185 25.18 -4.16 -6.64
C GLU A 185 25.00 -2.64 -6.53
N GLY A 186 24.40 -2.16 -5.43
CA GLY A 186 24.31 -0.76 -5.07
C GLY A 186 25.68 -0.12 -4.83
N GLU A 187 26.59 -0.82 -4.14
CA GLU A 187 27.98 -0.36 -3.90
C GLU A 187 28.72 -0.09 -5.22
N LEU A 188 28.56 -0.98 -6.21
CA LEU A 188 29.11 -0.79 -7.56
C LEU A 188 28.55 0.49 -8.22
N GLY A 189 27.25 0.72 -8.07
CA GLY A 189 26.57 1.91 -8.56
C GLY A 189 27.07 3.19 -7.88
N ALA A 190 27.25 3.18 -6.56
CA ALA A 190 27.74 4.30 -5.78
C ALA A 190 29.19 4.67 -6.17
N MET A 191 30.05 3.69 -6.44
CA MET A 191 31.41 3.94 -6.92
C MET A 191 31.45 4.62 -8.30
N ALA A 192 30.42 4.46 -9.13
CA ALA A 192 30.34 5.05 -10.46
C ALA A 192 29.59 6.40 -10.50
N LEU A 193 28.51 6.53 -9.71
CA LEU A 193 27.57 7.66 -9.76
C LEU A 193 27.58 8.53 -8.50
N GLY A 194 28.40 8.18 -7.51
CA GLY A 194 28.52 8.87 -6.23
C GLY A 194 27.38 8.53 -5.26
N LYS A 195 26.13 8.71 -5.68
CA LYS A 195 24.94 8.45 -4.85
C LYS A 195 23.86 7.74 -5.64
N ILE A 196 23.45 6.56 -5.18
CA ILE A 196 22.38 5.77 -5.78
C ILE A 196 21.34 5.38 -4.74
N TYR A 197 20.15 5.01 -5.19
CA TYR A 197 19.21 4.26 -4.36
C TYR A 197 18.50 3.21 -5.19
N THR A 198 18.26 2.05 -4.57
CA THR A 198 17.36 1.03 -5.11
C THR A 198 15.94 1.29 -4.64
N PHE A 199 14.96 0.89 -5.44
CA PHE A 199 13.60 0.73 -4.97
C PHE A 199 12.96 -0.45 -5.68
N GLY A 200 13.03 -1.63 -5.06
CA GLY A 200 12.63 -2.88 -5.69
C GLY A 200 12.10 -3.93 -4.71
N PRO A 201 11.49 -5.01 -5.22
CA PRO A 201 11.06 -6.13 -4.41
C PRO A 201 12.27 -6.94 -3.93
N THR A 202 12.20 -7.45 -2.70
CA THR A 202 13.14 -8.41 -2.13
C THR A 202 12.40 -9.53 -1.41
N PHE A 203 13.09 -10.64 -1.20
CA PHE A 203 12.47 -11.90 -0.82
C PHE A 203 13.21 -12.57 0.33
N ARG A 204 12.46 -13.16 1.27
CA ARG A 204 13.02 -13.98 2.36
C ARG A 204 12.23 -15.27 2.48
N ALA A 205 12.91 -16.41 2.40
CA ALA A 205 12.28 -17.72 2.45
C ALA A 205 12.18 -18.31 3.87
N GLU A 206 12.56 -17.53 4.90
CA GLU A 206 12.43 -17.92 6.30
C GLU A 206 10.99 -18.36 6.62
N ASN A 207 10.85 -19.53 7.25
CA ASN A 207 9.57 -20.03 7.72
C ASN A 207 9.09 -19.30 9.00
N SER A 208 8.78 -18.01 8.86
CA SER A 208 8.41 -17.11 9.95
C SER A 208 7.00 -16.54 9.75
N ASN A 209 6.02 -17.15 10.42
CA ASN A 209 4.63 -16.67 10.40
C ASN A 209 4.35 -15.75 11.59
N THR A 210 4.62 -14.46 11.44
CA THR A 210 4.36 -13.44 12.46
C THR A 210 3.60 -12.26 11.86
N THR A 211 3.13 -11.35 12.71
CA THR A 211 2.37 -10.16 12.26
C THR A 211 3.21 -9.10 11.53
N ARG A 212 4.53 -9.28 11.43
CA ARG A 212 5.47 -8.29 10.87
C ARG A 212 6.38 -8.80 9.76
N HIS A 213 6.35 -10.10 9.46
CA HIS A 213 7.20 -10.70 8.43
C HIS A 213 6.40 -10.96 7.15
N LEU A 214 7.02 -10.71 6.00
CA LEU A 214 6.52 -11.03 4.67
C LEU A 214 7.64 -11.75 3.90
N SER A 215 7.28 -12.73 3.08
CA SER A 215 8.24 -13.41 2.20
C SER A 215 8.59 -12.60 0.95
N GLU A 216 7.73 -11.65 0.58
CA GLU A 216 7.95 -10.66 -0.48
C GLU A 216 7.61 -9.28 0.09
N PHE A 217 8.57 -8.36 0.02
CA PHE A 217 8.41 -6.98 0.45
C PHE A 217 9.25 -6.06 -0.44
N TRP A 218 9.14 -4.75 -0.23
CA TRP A 218 9.88 -3.77 -1.02
C TRP A 218 10.90 -3.09 -0.13
N MET A 219 12.14 -3.02 -0.60
CA MET A 219 13.21 -2.29 0.06
C MET A 219 13.59 -1.04 -0.72
N ILE A 220 14.09 -0.07 0.04
CA ILE A 220 14.65 1.17 -0.45
C ILE A 220 16.05 1.25 0.13
N GLU A 221 17.06 1.08 -0.71
CA GLU A 221 18.45 0.89 -0.28
C GLU A 221 19.32 1.98 -0.91
N PRO A 222 19.56 3.11 -0.22
CA PRO A 222 20.47 4.13 -0.68
C PRO A 222 21.93 3.75 -0.39
N GLU A 223 22.81 3.98 -1.35
CA GLU A 223 24.26 3.75 -1.22
C GLU A 223 25.03 4.99 -1.68
N MET A 224 26.03 5.40 -0.89
CA MET A 224 26.71 6.68 -1.05
C MET A 224 28.23 6.55 -0.92
N ALA A 225 28.96 6.96 -1.96
CA ALA A 225 30.41 7.11 -1.87
C ALA A 225 30.77 8.22 -0.87
N PHE A 226 31.82 7.98 -0.08
CA PHE A 226 32.41 8.91 0.91
C PHE A 226 31.55 9.22 2.14
N TYR A 227 30.38 8.60 2.31
CA TYR A 227 29.60 8.74 3.54
C TYR A 227 30.22 7.94 4.69
N THR A 228 30.24 8.53 5.88
CA THR A 228 30.52 7.83 7.12
C THR A 228 29.22 7.34 7.78
N LEU A 229 29.33 6.63 8.91
CA LEU A 229 28.16 6.24 9.70
C LEU A 229 27.34 7.45 10.17
N GLU A 230 28.00 8.57 10.51
CA GLU A 230 27.30 9.79 10.94
C GLU A 230 26.46 10.38 9.80
N ASP A 231 27.03 10.44 8.60
CA ASP A 231 26.32 10.90 7.41
C ASP A 231 25.14 9.98 7.06
N ASN A 232 25.32 8.67 7.19
CA ASN A 232 24.25 7.70 6.95
C ASN A 232 23.10 7.85 7.95
N MET A 233 23.42 8.01 9.24
CA MET A 233 22.41 8.28 10.27
C MET A 233 21.66 9.59 10.01
N GLN A 234 22.36 10.63 9.55
CA GLN A 234 21.75 11.91 9.18
C GLN A 234 20.80 11.77 7.98
N LEU A 235 21.25 11.09 6.91
CA LEU A 235 20.40 10.81 5.75
C LEU A 235 19.15 10.02 6.14
N ALA A 236 19.29 8.98 6.97
CA ALA A 236 18.17 8.16 7.41
C ALA A 236 17.12 8.98 8.20
N GLU A 237 17.56 9.90 9.06
CA GLU A 237 16.67 10.81 9.78
C GLU A 237 15.97 11.78 8.84
N ASP A 238 16.71 12.44 7.94
CA ASP A 238 16.16 13.41 7.00
C ASP A 238 15.16 12.76 6.04
N PHE A 239 15.48 11.56 5.55
CA PHE A 239 14.63 10.75 4.70
C PHE A 239 13.32 10.36 5.39
N ALA A 240 13.41 9.79 6.60
CA ALA A 240 12.22 9.39 7.36
C ALA A 240 11.32 10.60 7.66
N LYS A 241 11.92 11.72 8.08
CA LYS A 241 11.16 12.95 8.35
C LYS A 241 10.55 13.55 7.09
N HIS A 242 11.23 13.52 5.95
CA HIS A 242 10.71 14.00 4.68
C HIS A 242 9.46 13.23 4.26
N ILE A 243 9.51 11.90 4.27
CA ILE A 243 8.35 11.06 3.90
C ILE A 243 7.17 11.33 4.83
N ILE A 244 7.41 11.38 6.15
CA ILE A 244 6.33 11.59 7.11
C ILE A 244 5.70 12.98 6.93
N ARG A 245 6.51 14.04 6.70
CA ARG A 245 5.99 15.38 6.39
C ARG A 245 5.15 15.37 5.13
N HIS A 246 5.63 14.76 4.05
CA HIS A 246 4.88 14.67 2.79
C HIS A 246 3.53 13.98 3.00
N VAL A 247 3.48 12.88 3.74
CA VAL A 247 2.23 12.18 4.07
C VAL A 247 1.31 13.02 4.95
N LEU A 248 1.84 13.74 5.94
CA LEU A 248 1.05 14.67 6.78
C LEU A 248 0.42 15.78 5.94
N ASP A 249 1.16 16.32 4.98
CA ASP A 249 0.73 17.45 4.14
C ASP A 249 -0.25 17.02 3.03
N ARG A 250 -0.06 15.83 2.45
CA ARG A 250 -0.82 15.36 1.26
C ARG A 250 -1.98 14.43 1.60
N CYS A 251 -1.93 13.74 2.73
CA CYS A 251 -2.87 12.66 3.05
C CYS A 251 -3.73 12.96 4.28
N ALA A 252 -4.00 14.24 4.60
CA ALA A 252 -4.71 14.62 5.83
C ALA A 252 -6.06 13.88 6.01
N ASP A 253 -6.87 13.81 4.95
CA ASP A 253 -8.17 13.11 4.99
C ASP A 253 -8.02 11.60 5.23
N ASP A 254 -7.05 10.96 4.57
CA ASP A 254 -6.77 9.53 4.74
C ASP A 254 -6.18 9.21 6.11
N LEU A 255 -5.31 10.07 6.62
CA LEU A 255 -4.79 10.00 7.98
C LEU A 255 -5.90 10.13 9.02
N ALA A 256 -6.88 11.02 8.80
CA ALA A 256 -8.03 11.15 9.69
C ALA A 256 -8.85 9.85 9.78
N VAL A 257 -9.05 9.16 8.65
CA VAL A 257 -9.71 7.83 8.63
C VAL A 257 -8.93 6.81 9.46
N LEU A 258 -7.61 6.76 9.29
CA LEU A 258 -6.76 5.81 10.00
C LEU A 258 -6.59 6.15 11.49
N ASP A 259 -6.54 7.43 11.84
CA ASP A 259 -6.49 7.91 13.21
C ASP A 259 -7.79 7.58 13.96
N GLN A 260 -8.95 7.86 13.35
CA GLN A 260 -10.24 7.48 13.92
C GLN A 260 -10.34 5.95 14.12
N ARG A 261 -9.86 5.16 13.15
CA ARG A 261 -9.80 3.69 13.28
C ARG A 261 -8.93 3.27 14.46
N LEU A 262 -7.76 3.87 14.62
CA LEU A 262 -6.86 3.59 15.74
C LEU A 262 -7.53 3.94 17.08
N GLN A 263 -8.16 5.11 17.19
CA GLN A 263 -8.87 5.52 18.40
C GLN A 263 -9.98 4.52 18.79
N GLN A 264 -10.77 4.04 17.83
CA GLN A 264 -11.79 3.01 18.08
C GLN A 264 -11.19 1.69 18.55
N GLU A 265 -10.03 1.30 18.01
CA GLU A 265 -9.30 0.12 18.43
C GLU A 265 -8.79 0.27 19.88
N GLU A 266 -8.20 1.42 20.22
CA GLU A 266 -7.72 1.72 21.57
C GLU A 266 -8.86 1.76 22.61
N GLN A 267 -10.03 2.28 22.24
CA GLN A 267 -11.21 2.27 23.12
C GLN A 267 -11.65 0.86 23.50
N SER A 268 -11.44 -0.13 22.62
CA SER A 268 -11.75 -1.54 22.90
C SER A 268 -10.72 -2.23 23.81
N LYS A 269 -9.55 -1.62 24.03
CA LYS A 269 -8.49 -2.17 24.89
C LYS A 269 -8.67 -1.75 26.36
N PRO A 270 -8.22 -2.57 27.33
CA PRO A 270 -8.12 -2.16 28.74
C PRO A 270 -7.28 -0.89 28.90
N ALA A 271 -7.64 -0.01 29.84
CA ALA A 271 -7.01 1.30 30.00
C ALA A 271 -5.47 1.24 30.13
N ALA A 272 -4.95 0.23 30.82
CA ALA A 272 -3.51 0.03 31.01
C ALA A 272 -2.74 -0.37 29.73
N GLN A 273 -3.45 -0.80 28.68
CA GLN A 273 -2.86 -1.22 27.40
C GLN A 273 -3.07 -0.17 26.30
N ARG A 274 -3.75 0.95 26.61
CA ARG A 274 -4.02 2.00 25.64
C ARG A 274 -2.76 2.81 25.36
N GLN A 275 -2.54 3.10 24.10
CA GLN A 275 -1.46 3.99 23.69
C GLN A 275 -1.87 5.44 23.96
N PRO A 276 -0.94 6.28 24.48
CA PRO A 276 -1.27 7.64 24.88
C PRO A 276 -1.48 8.59 23.69
N MET A 277 -0.82 8.31 22.56
CA MET A 277 -0.82 9.19 21.39
C MET A 277 -1.63 8.61 20.23
N GLY A 278 -2.36 9.50 19.55
CA GLY A 278 -2.98 9.22 18.25
C GLY A 278 -1.95 8.93 17.15
N LEU A 279 -2.41 8.50 15.98
CA LEU A 279 -1.56 8.26 14.81
C LEU A 279 -0.91 9.57 14.36
N VAL A 280 -1.71 10.61 14.12
CA VAL A 280 -1.21 11.91 13.63
C VAL A 280 -0.28 12.56 14.64
N GLU A 281 -0.57 12.42 15.93
CA GLU A 281 0.28 12.91 17.01
C GLU A 281 1.65 12.24 17.03
N LYS A 282 1.70 10.91 16.85
CA LYS A 282 2.98 10.17 16.73
C LYS A 282 3.79 10.61 15.52
N LEU A 283 3.16 10.80 14.37
CA LEU A 283 3.84 11.24 13.16
C LEU A 283 4.45 12.64 13.35
N ASN A 284 3.68 13.57 13.94
CA ASN A 284 4.19 14.89 14.32
C ASN A 284 5.32 14.80 15.35
N PHE A 285 5.22 13.91 16.34
CA PHE A 285 6.28 13.69 17.31
C PHE A 285 7.59 13.27 16.63
N VAL A 286 7.56 12.31 15.71
CA VAL A 286 8.76 11.86 14.98
C VAL A 286 9.36 13.00 14.15
N VAL A 287 8.53 13.77 13.46
CA VAL A 287 8.99 14.86 12.59
C VAL A 287 9.62 16.03 13.36
N ASN A 288 9.09 16.33 14.54
CA ASN A 288 9.43 17.52 15.31
C ASN A 288 10.53 17.28 16.35
N ASN A 289 10.99 16.04 16.53
CA ASN A 289 12.04 15.70 17.49
C ASN A 289 13.27 15.13 16.79
N PRO A 290 14.50 15.47 17.23
CA PRO A 290 15.72 14.87 16.69
C PRO A 290 15.81 13.38 17.05
N PHE A 291 16.42 12.58 16.17
CA PHE A 291 16.67 11.18 16.46
C PHE A 291 17.86 11.05 17.41
N VAL A 292 17.75 10.16 18.39
CA VAL A 292 18.88 9.85 19.27
C VAL A 292 19.91 9.05 18.48
N ARG A 293 21.15 9.53 18.44
CA ARG A 293 22.28 8.79 17.86
C ARG A 293 22.79 7.78 18.90
N CYS A 294 22.62 6.50 18.62
CA CYS A 294 23.18 5.42 19.46
C CYS A 294 24.54 5.02 18.88
N SER A 295 25.61 5.20 19.67
CA SER A 295 26.96 4.73 19.37
C SER A 295 27.24 3.36 20.00
#